data_AF-A0A498NMX4-F1
#
_entry.id   AF-A0A498NMX4-F1
#
_cell.length_a   1.000
_cell.length_b   1.000
_cell.length_c   1.000
_cell.angle_alpha   90.00
_cell.angle_beta   90.00
_cell.angle_gamma   90.00
#
_symmetry.space_group_name_H-M   'P 1'
#
loop_
_entity.id
_entity.type
_entity.pdbx_description
1 polymer ?
#
loop_
_entity_poly.entity_id
_entity_poly.type
_entity_poly.pdbx_seq_one_letter_code
_entity_poly.pdbx_strand_id
1 'polypeptide(L)'
;MRAISAMVFLALCALLVIIYQAIQQELNIRNLKTRIAVSGEQVKLKEDGIVAAKTKVEEMNKKLNPLITQRDQLKKQKDDIKKSNTDSEKELGTCKAEKGKLEKQSNDAKEALQKIKDDQEAERKKAEGEIEGLKQQILERDLKICKFVDVTLDEPKKLCAGAL
;
A
#
# COMPACT_ATOMS: atom_id res chain seq x y z
N MET A 1 -30.36 -103.97 -52.58
CA MET A 1 -31.08 -103.31 -51.46
C MET A 1 -30.19 -102.82 -50.32
N ARG A 2 -29.13 -103.53 -49.89
CA ARG A 2 -28.26 -103.12 -48.76
C ARG A 2 -27.48 -101.81 -48.97
N ALA A 3 -26.92 -101.58 -50.17
CA ALA A 3 -26.17 -100.35 -50.48
C ALA A 3 -27.03 -99.08 -50.53
N ILE A 4 -28.28 -99.20 -50.99
CA ILE A 4 -29.24 -98.09 -51.06
C ILE A 4 -29.65 -97.66 -49.63
N SER A 5 -29.89 -98.63 -48.74
CA SER A 5 -30.20 -98.35 -47.33
C SER A 5 -29.05 -97.61 -46.62
N ALA A 6 -27.79 -98.01 -46.86
CA ALA A 6 -26.63 -97.34 -46.28
C ALA A 6 -26.46 -95.90 -46.77
N MET A 7 -26.72 -95.61 -48.05
CA MET A 7 -26.66 -94.24 -48.58
C MET A 7 -27.75 -93.33 -48.01
N VAL A 8 -28.97 -93.86 -47.86
CA VAL A 8 -30.09 -93.10 -47.24
C VAL A 8 -29.78 -92.79 -45.77
N PHE A 9 -29.19 -93.73 -45.03
CA PHE A 9 -28.78 -93.51 -43.65
C PHE A 9 -27.69 -92.44 -43.52
N LEU A 10 -26.66 -92.49 -44.38
CA LEU A 10 -25.60 -91.47 -44.41
C LEU A 10 -26.14 -90.08 -44.75
N ALA A 11 -27.09 -89.99 -45.69
CA ALA A 11 -27.74 -88.73 -46.04
C ALA A 11 -28.55 -88.15 -44.87
N LEU A 12 -29.27 -88.99 -44.11
CA LEU A 12 -29.97 -88.57 -42.90
C LEU A 12 -29.00 -88.08 -41.82
N CYS A 13 -27.89 -88.78 -41.59
CA CYS A 13 -26.86 -88.35 -40.65
C CYS A 13 -26.24 -87.00 -41.04
N ALA A 14 -25.95 -86.78 -42.33
CA ALA A 14 -25.42 -85.51 -42.83
C ALA A 14 -26.38 -84.34 -42.59
N LEU A 15 -27.68 -84.53 -42.82
CA LEU A 15 -28.70 -83.51 -42.55
C LEU A 15 -28.81 -83.18 -41.06
N LEU A 16 -28.74 -84.18 -40.18
CA LEU A 16 -28.77 -83.96 -38.72
C LEU A 16 -27.55 -83.14 -38.24
N VAL A 17 -26.36 -83.41 -38.78
CA VAL A 17 -25.16 -82.63 -38.45
C VAL A 17 -25.29 -81.17 -38.90
N ILE A 18 -25.84 -80.91 -40.09
CA ILE A 18 -26.08 -79.55 -40.58
C ILE A 18 -27.10 -78.82 -39.70
N ILE A 19 -28.19 -79.49 -39.30
CA ILE A 19 -29.20 -78.92 -38.40
C ILE A 19 -28.57 -78.59 -37.03
N TYR A 20 -27.77 -79.50 -36.47
CA TYR A 20 -27.07 -79.26 -35.20
C TYR A 20 -26.10 -78.08 -35.28
N GLN A 21 -25.32 -77.99 -36.35
CA GLN A 21 -24.42 -76.86 -36.59
C GLN A 21 -25.19 -75.53 -36.74
N ALA A 22 -26.32 -75.53 -37.44
CA ALA A 22 -27.17 -74.35 -37.59
C ALA A 22 -27.74 -73.88 -36.24
N ILE A 23 -28.20 -74.82 -35.40
CA ILE A 23 -28.69 -74.52 -34.04
C ILE A 23 -27.56 -73.93 -33.17
N GLN A 24 -26.36 -74.49 -33.23
CA GLN A 24 -25.20 -73.97 -32.49
C GLN A 24 -24.80 -72.56 -32.96
N GLN A 25 -24.81 -72.30 -34.27
CA GLN A 25 -24.54 -70.97 -34.81
C GLN A 25 -25.60 -69.98 -34.37
N GLU A 26 -26.87 -70.36 -34.38
CA GLU A 26 -27.95 -69.49 -33.95
C GLU A 26 -27.86 -69.15 -32.45
N LEU A 27 -27.54 -70.13 -31.60
CA LEU A 27 -27.31 -69.90 -30.17
C LEU A 27 -26.11 -68.98 -29.92
N ASN A 28 -25.01 -69.18 -30.65
CA ASN A 28 -23.82 -68.32 -30.55
C ASN A 28 -24.11 -66.89 -31.01
N ILE A 29 -24.85 -66.71 -32.11
CA ILE A 29 -25.27 -65.39 -32.61
C ILE A 29 -26.17 -64.70 -31.59
N ARG A 30 -27.13 -65.42 -30.98
CA ARG A 30 -28.00 -64.85 -29.94
C ARG A 30 -27.19 -64.43 -28.71
N ASN A 31 -26.25 -65.26 -28.24
CA ASN A 31 -25.41 -64.94 -27.10
C ASN A 31 -24.49 -63.74 -27.38
N LEU A 32 -23.89 -63.68 -28.57
CA LEU A 32 -23.10 -62.52 -29.01
C LEU A 32 -23.95 -61.25 -29.11
N LYS A 33 -25.18 -61.34 -29.63
CA LYS A 33 -26.10 -60.20 -29.72
C LYS A 33 -26.49 -59.68 -28.33
N THR A 34 -26.76 -60.57 -27.38
CA THR A 34 -27.02 -60.20 -25.98
C THR A 34 -25.79 -59.56 -25.34
N ARG A 35 -24.59 -60.10 -25.56
CA ARG A 35 -23.34 -59.54 -25.06
C ARG A 35 -23.07 -58.14 -25.63
N ILE A 36 -23.28 -57.94 -26.93
CA ILE A 36 -23.14 -56.62 -27.59
C ILE A 36 -24.12 -55.61 -26.99
N ALA A 37 -25.37 -56.01 -26.72
CA ALA A 37 -26.35 -55.12 -26.11
C ALA A 37 -25.92 -54.69 -24.68
N VAL A 38 -25.52 -55.65 -23.84
CA VAL A 38 -25.05 -55.37 -22.47
C VAL A 38 -23.75 -54.55 -22.47
N SER A 39 -22.80 -54.86 -23.35
CA SER A 39 -21.56 -54.08 -23.49
C SER A 39 -21.83 -52.66 -24.01
N GLY A 40 -22.80 -52.49 -24.92
CA GLY A 40 -23.21 -51.17 -25.42
C GLY A 40 -23.79 -50.29 -24.31
N GLU A 41 -24.59 -50.86 -23.41
CA GLU A 41 -25.13 -50.13 -22.26
C GLU A 41 -24.05 -49.75 -21.24
N GLN A 42 -23.10 -50.65 -20.96
CA GLN A 42 -21.94 -50.33 -20.12
C GLN A 42 -21.04 -49.24 -20.72
N VAL A 43 -20.85 -49.23 -22.04
CA VAL A 43 -20.09 -48.19 -22.73
C VAL A 43 -20.81 -46.85 -22.60
N LYS A 44 -22.13 -46.80 -22.84
CA LYS A 44 -22.92 -45.57 -22.66
C LYS A 44 -22.85 -45.04 -21.23
N LEU A 45 -23.00 -45.89 -20.21
CA LEU A 45 -22.87 -45.47 -18.82
C LEU A 45 -21.49 -44.88 -18.50
N LYS A 46 -20.41 -45.46 -19.07
CA LYS A 46 -19.06 -44.92 -18.92
C LYS A 46 -18.88 -43.61 -19.69
N GLU A 47 -19.43 -43.49 -20.89
CA GLU A 47 -19.41 -42.26 -21.69
C GLU A 47 -20.16 -41.13 -20.99
N ASP A 48 -21.36 -41.39 -20.48
CA ASP A 48 -22.15 -40.41 -19.70
C ASP A 48 -21.40 -40.00 -18.43
N GLY A 49 -20.75 -40.95 -17.75
CA GLY A 49 -19.88 -40.68 -16.61
C GLY A 49 -18.70 -39.77 -16.97
N ILE A 50 -18.04 -40.01 -18.11
CA ILE A 50 -16.93 -39.18 -18.61
C ILE A 50 -17.43 -37.78 -18.97
N VAL A 51 -18.58 -37.65 -19.63
CA VAL A 51 -19.19 -36.36 -19.98
C VAL A 51 -19.55 -35.56 -18.71
N ALA A 52 -20.13 -36.22 -17.70
CA ALA A 52 -20.43 -35.61 -16.42
C ALA A 52 -19.16 -35.17 -15.66
N ALA A 53 -18.08 -35.95 -15.72
CA ALA A 53 -16.80 -35.56 -15.14
C ALA A 53 -16.19 -34.37 -15.89
N LYS A 54 -16.23 -34.38 -17.23
CA LYS A 54 -15.68 -33.31 -18.08
C LYS A 54 -16.41 -31.97 -17.84
N THR A 55 -17.74 -32.00 -17.75
CA THR A 55 -18.54 -30.81 -17.44
C THR A 55 -18.22 -30.23 -16.06
N LYS A 56 -18.05 -31.07 -15.03
CA LYS A 56 -17.59 -30.63 -13.70
C LYS A 56 -16.20 -29.99 -13.74
N VAL A 57 -15.24 -30.57 -14.47
CA VAL A 57 -13.90 -30.00 -14.63
C VAL A 57 -13.96 -28.64 -15.34
N GLU A 58 -14.79 -28.52 -16.38
CA GLU A 58 -14.97 -27.26 -17.09
C GLU A 58 -15.59 -26.18 -16.19
N GLU A 59 -16.58 -26.54 -15.37
CA GLU A 59 -17.20 -25.63 -14.40
C GLU A 59 -16.21 -25.18 -13.32
N MET A 60 -15.39 -26.11 -12.80
CA MET A 60 -14.31 -25.79 -11.86
C MET A 60 -13.28 -24.86 -12.49
N ASN A 61 -12.87 -25.10 -13.74
CA ASN A 61 -11.96 -24.21 -14.47
C ASN A 61 -12.56 -22.82 -14.68
N LYS A 62 -13.86 -22.73 -15.01
CA LYS A 62 -14.58 -21.46 -15.11
C LYS A 62 -14.62 -20.70 -13.78
N LYS A 63 -14.63 -21.40 -12.64
CA LYS A 63 -14.54 -20.80 -11.29
C LYS A 63 -13.11 -20.46 -10.87
N LEU A 64 -12.11 -21.24 -11.31
CA LEU A 64 -10.69 -21.03 -10.97
C LEU A 64 -10.07 -19.83 -11.68
N ASN A 65 -10.34 -19.64 -12.98
CA ASN A 65 -9.81 -18.51 -13.74
C ASN A 65 -10.11 -17.11 -13.13
N PRO A 66 -11.35 -16.79 -12.71
CA PRO A 66 -11.62 -15.52 -12.06
C PRO A 66 -10.96 -15.42 -10.69
N LEU A 67 -10.86 -16.51 -9.92
CA LEU A 67 -10.14 -16.50 -8.64
C LEU A 67 -8.65 -16.24 -8.81
N ILE A 68 -8.01 -16.81 -9.84
CA ILE A 68 -6.61 -16.53 -10.17
C ILE A 68 -6.45 -15.06 -10.53
N THR A 69 -7.34 -14.53 -11.37
CA THR A 69 -7.34 -13.11 -11.77
C THR A 69 -7.51 -12.19 -10.57
N GLN A 70 -8.47 -12.47 -9.68
CA GLN A 70 -8.69 -11.72 -8.44
C GLN A 70 -7.48 -11.79 -7.51
N ARG A 71 -6.85 -12.97 -7.37
CA ARG A 71 -5.62 -13.13 -6.59
C ARG A 71 -4.49 -12.27 -7.14
N ASP A 72 -4.33 -12.20 -8.45
CA ASP A 72 -3.28 -11.38 -9.07
C ASP A 72 -3.57 -9.88 -8.94
N GLN A 73 -4.84 -9.48 -9.03
CA GLN A 73 -5.27 -8.10 -8.74
C GLN A 73 -5.02 -7.72 -7.29
N LEU A 74 -5.41 -8.57 -6.34
CA LEU A 74 -5.14 -8.35 -4.90
C LEU A 74 -3.64 -8.30 -4.60
N LYS A 75 -2.83 -9.10 -5.28
CA LYS A 75 -1.38 -9.06 -5.14
C LYS A 75 -0.81 -7.73 -5.63
N LYS A 76 -1.24 -7.24 -6.79
CA LYS A 76 -0.85 -5.90 -7.29
C LYS A 76 -1.28 -4.79 -6.34
N GLN A 77 -2.54 -4.81 -5.89
CA GLN A 77 -3.05 -3.82 -4.92
C GLN A 77 -2.24 -3.83 -3.61
N LYS A 78 -1.86 -5.01 -3.11
CA LYS A 78 -1.02 -5.14 -1.92
C LYS A 78 0.36 -4.53 -2.13
N ASP A 79 0.98 -4.75 -3.28
CA ASP A 79 2.30 -4.20 -3.60
C ASP A 79 2.24 -2.67 -3.77
N ASP A 80 1.18 -2.15 -4.39
CA ASP A 80 0.93 -0.71 -4.54
C ASP A 80 0.69 -0.03 -3.17
N ILE A 81 -0.14 -0.63 -2.31
CA ILE A 81 -0.36 -0.13 -0.94
C ILE A 81 0.94 -0.14 -0.15
N LYS A 82 1.74 -1.20 -0.25
CA LYS A 82 3.02 -1.29 0.46
C LYS A 82 3.98 -0.19 0.00
N LYS A 83 4.08 0.06 -1.30
CA LYS A 83 4.90 1.14 -1.85
C LYS A 83 4.42 2.51 -1.37
N SER A 84 3.12 2.79 -1.48
CA SER A 84 2.52 4.03 -1.03
C SER A 84 2.74 4.27 0.48
N ASN A 85 2.67 3.22 1.29
CA ASN A 85 2.90 3.32 2.72
C ASN A 85 4.37 3.62 3.04
N THR A 86 5.33 2.98 2.35
CA THR A 86 6.76 3.30 2.48
C THR A 86 7.07 4.74 2.07
N ASP A 87 6.44 5.25 1.01
CA ASP A 87 6.64 6.62 0.57
C ASP A 87 6.03 7.61 1.60
N SER A 88 4.84 7.31 2.13
CA SER A 88 4.20 8.12 3.19
C SER A 88 5.03 8.13 4.49
N GLU A 89 5.62 7.00 4.88
CA GLU A 89 6.51 6.91 6.04
C GLU A 89 7.77 7.78 5.87
N LYS A 90 8.35 7.81 4.66
CA LYS A 90 9.48 8.70 4.36
C LYS A 90 9.09 10.17 4.44
N GLU A 91 7.95 10.55 3.86
CA GLU A 91 7.45 11.93 3.93
C GLU A 91 7.17 12.36 5.37
N LEU A 92 6.56 11.49 6.19
CA LEU A 92 6.36 11.75 7.61
C LEU A 92 7.69 11.88 8.37
N GLY A 93 8.69 11.07 8.03
CA GLY A 93 10.04 11.18 8.57
C GLY A 93 10.67 12.54 8.29
N THR A 94 10.61 13.00 7.04
CA THR A 94 11.09 14.31 6.61
C THR A 94 10.35 15.45 7.31
N CYS A 95 9.01 15.38 7.35
CA CYS A 95 8.17 16.39 8.01
C CYS A 95 8.51 16.52 9.51
N LYS A 96 8.74 15.40 10.22
CA LYS A 96 9.17 15.42 11.62
C LYS A 96 10.55 16.06 11.78
N ALA A 97 11.50 15.76 10.89
CA ALA A 97 12.83 16.35 10.93
C ALA A 97 12.78 17.87 10.67
N GLU A 98 12.00 18.31 9.69
CA GLU A 98 11.78 19.73 9.39
C GLU A 98 11.11 20.46 10.55
N LYS A 99 10.08 19.86 11.16
CA LYS A 99 9.45 20.39 12.36
C LYS A 99 10.46 20.60 13.48
N GLY A 100 11.29 19.60 13.77
CA GLY A 100 12.33 19.71 14.80
C GLY A 100 13.37 20.79 14.49
N LYS A 101 13.72 20.99 13.21
CA LYS A 101 14.62 22.07 12.78
C LYS A 101 13.98 23.45 12.96
N LEU A 102 12.71 23.61 12.59
CA LEU A 102 11.97 24.85 12.74
C LEU A 102 11.75 25.20 14.22
N GLU A 103 11.45 24.23 15.08
CA GLU A 103 11.32 24.44 16.52
C GLU A 103 12.63 24.92 17.14
N LYS A 104 13.77 24.32 16.77
CA LYS A 104 15.10 24.80 17.20
C LYS A 104 15.37 26.23 16.74
N GLN A 105 15.18 26.51 15.44
CA GLN A 105 15.38 27.86 14.90
C GLN A 105 14.47 28.90 15.57
N SER A 106 13.22 28.54 15.87
CA SER A 106 12.30 29.41 16.60
C SER A 106 12.78 29.68 18.02
N ASN A 107 13.31 28.68 18.72
CA ASN A 107 13.84 28.86 20.07
C ASN A 107 15.12 29.71 20.06
N ASP A 108 16.05 29.42 19.15
CA ASP A 108 17.27 30.21 18.97
C ASP A 108 16.94 31.68 18.65
N ALA A 109 15.96 31.91 17.78
CA ALA A 109 15.49 33.26 17.45
C ALA A 109 14.85 33.98 18.65
N LYS A 110 14.09 33.27 19.49
CA LYS A 110 13.52 33.82 20.72
C LYS A 110 14.61 34.18 21.73
N GLU A 111 15.61 33.32 21.91
CA GLU A 111 16.75 33.58 22.79
C GLU A 111 17.57 34.77 22.30
N ALA A 112 17.85 34.85 21.00
CA ALA A 112 18.55 35.99 20.41
C ALA A 112 17.75 37.29 20.57
N LEU A 113 16.43 37.26 20.36
CA LEU A 113 15.56 38.42 20.55
C LEU A 113 15.56 38.89 22.00
N GLN A 114 15.54 37.95 22.95
CA GLN A 114 15.58 38.29 24.38
C GLN A 114 16.91 38.95 24.75
N LYS A 115 18.04 38.38 24.30
CA LYS A 115 19.36 39.00 24.52
C LYS A 115 19.45 40.41 23.95
N ILE A 116 18.97 40.63 22.73
CA ILE A 116 18.96 41.97 22.12
C ILE A 116 18.14 42.96 22.96
N LYS A 117 17.00 42.54 23.50
CA LYS A 117 16.18 43.41 24.39
C LYS A 117 16.92 43.73 25.68
N ASP A 118 17.54 42.73 26.30
CA ASP A 118 18.28 42.90 27.55
C ASP A 118 19.49 43.83 27.33
N ASP A 119 20.25 43.64 26.24
CA ASP A 119 21.38 44.48 25.85
C ASP A 119 20.93 45.92 25.55
N GLN A 120 19.82 46.09 24.83
CA GLN A 120 19.26 47.41 24.52
C GLN A 120 18.81 48.14 25.79
N GLU A 121 18.21 47.44 26.75
CA GLU A 121 17.80 48.03 28.03
C GLU A 121 19.02 48.42 28.88
N ALA A 122 20.07 47.59 28.90
CA ALA A 122 21.31 47.87 29.62
C ALA A 122 22.03 49.10 29.04
N GLU A 123 22.19 49.16 27.71
CA GLU A 123 22.78 50.32 27.02
C GLU A 123 21.95 51.58 27.22
N ARG A 124 20.61 51.48 27.20
CA ARG A 124 19.73 52.63 27.48
C ARG A 124 19.94 53.16 28.90
N LYS A 125 19.96 52.28 29.92
CA LYS A 125 20.20 52.70 31.32
C LYS A 125 21.57 53.34 31.50
N LYS A 126 22.59 52.80 30.82
CA LYS A 126 23.94 53.38 30.83
C LYS A 126 23.96 54.77 30.21
N ALA A 127 23.36 54.93 29.03
CA ALA A 127 23.27 56.22 28.35
C ALA A 127 22.47 57.24 29.18
N GLU A 128 21.36 56.83 29.80
CA GLU A 128 20.58 57.69 30.70
C GLU A 128 21.42 58.16 31.90
N GLY A 129 22.19 57.26 32.54
CA GLY A 129 23.10 57.61 33.63
C GLY A 129 24.24 58.55 33.21
N GLU A 130 24.84 58.33 32.04
CA GLU A 130 25.88 59.21 31.48
C GLU A 130 25.31 60.61 31.17
N ILE A 131 24.11 60.69 30.60
CA ILE A 131 23.43 61.97 30.34
C ILE A 131 23.15 62.73 31.64
N GLU A 132 22.66 62.06 32.68
CA GLU A 132 22.41 62.68 33.98
C GLU A 132 23.71 63.18 34.63
N GLY A 133 24.78 62.38 34.57
CA GLY A 133 26.10 62.77 35.06
C GLY A 133 26.65 63.99 34.32
N LEU A 134 26.54 64.03 32.99
CA LEU A 134 26.95 65.18 32.18
C LEU A 134 26.14 66.43 32.50
N LYS A 135 24.81 66.30 32.70
CA LYS A 135 23.96 67.42 33.13
C LYS A 135 24.42 68.01 34.48
N GLN A 136 24.76 67.16 35.44
CA GLN A 136 25.30 67.63 36.73
C GLN A 136 26.65 68.33 36.57
N GLN A 137 27.57 67.77 35.79
CA GLN A 137 28.87 68.41 35.52
C GLN A 137 28.73 69.78 34.85
N ILE A 138 27.80 69.91 33.90
CA ILE A 138 27.50 71.20 33.24
C ILE A 138 26.96 72.20 34.26
N LEU A 139 25.98 71.81 35.09
CA LEU A 139 25.42 72.67 36.14
C LEU A 139 26.49 73.13 37.13
N GLU A 140 27.35 72.22 37.62
CA GLU A 140 28.44 72.57 38.53
C GLU A 140 29.47 73.51 37.89
N ARG A 141 29.80 73.27 36.61
CA ARG A 141 30.69 74.13 35.84
C ARG A 141 30.09 75.54 35.70
N ASP A 142 28.83 75.64 35.31
CA ASP A 142 28.16 76.91 35.09
C ASP A 142 28.05 77.70 36.41
N LEU A 143 27.71 77.03 37.53
CA LEU A 143 27.76 77.60 38.89
C LEU A 143 29.15 78.15 39.26
N LYS A 144 30.22 77.43 38.92
CA LYS A 144 31.59 77.90 39.16
C LYS A 144 31.92 79.12 38.32
N ILE A 145 31.55 79.12 37.03
CA ILE A 145 31.76 80.26 36.13
C ILE A 145 31.03 81.49 36.67
N CYS A 146 29.78 81.35 37.12
CA CYS A 146 28.95 82.44 37.65
C CYS A 146 29.58 83.20 38.83
N LYS A 147 30.55 82.63 39.55
CA LYS A 147 31.29 83.31 40.62
C LYS A 147 32.30 84.35 40.10
N PHE A 148 32.68 84.28 38.83
CA PHE A 148 33.75 85.08 38.24
C PHE A 148 33.29 86.05 37.15
N VAL A 149 32.01 86.02 36.77
CA VAL A 149 31.44 86.91 35.74
C VAL A 149 30.58 88.02 36.36
N ASP A 150 30.62 89.19 35.74
CA ASP A 150 29.78 90.34 36.12
C ASP A 150 28.32 90.10 35.69
N VAL A 151 27.46 89.79 36.65
CA VAL A 151 26.03 89.51 36.47
C VAL A 151 25.18 90.74 36.11
N THR A 152 25.79 91.93 36.02
CA THR A 152 25.11 93.13 35.53
C THR A 152 25.03 93.20 34.00
N LEU A 153 25.82 92.38 33.30
CA LEU A 153 25.78 92.22 31.84
C LEU A 153 24.73 91.19 31.42
N ASP A 154 24.05 91.44 30.30
CA ASP A 154 22.83 90.71 29.90
C ASP A 154 23.09 89.22 29.56
N GLU A 155 24.26 88.87 29.02
CA GLU A 155 24.66 87.48 28.70
C GLU A 155 25.01 86.64 29.94
N PRO A 156 25.92 87.08 30.84
CA PRO A 156 26.16 86.39 32.10
C PRO A 156 24.92 86.28 32.98
N LYS A 157 24.08 87.32 32.99
CA LYS A 157 22.80 87.30 33.72
C LYS A 157 21.87 86.19 33.25
N LYS A 158 21.80 85.92 31.93
CA LYS A 158 21.00 84.82 31.37
C LYS A 158 21.60 83.45 31.70
N LEU A 159 22.93 83.31 31.62
CA LEU A 159 23.64 82.07 31.94
C LEU A 159 23.46 81.68 33.42
N CYS A 160 23.49 82.67 34.32
CA CYS A 160 23.45 82.49 35.76
C CYS A 160 22.05 82.60 36.38
N ALA A 161 20.99 82.78 35.57
CA ALA A 161 19.64 83.02 36.05
C ALA A 161 19.05 81.85 36.89
N GLY A 162 19.58 80.63 36.76
CA GLY A 162 19.18 79.47 37.57
C GLY A 162 20.08 79.20 38.78
N ALA A 163 21.11 80.01 39.00
CA ALA A 163 22.15 79.83 40.03
C ALA A 163 22.15 80.91 41.13
N LEU A 164 21.36 81.98 40.94
CA LEU A 164 21.19 83.12 41.85
C LEU A 164 19.94 82.97 42.72
#